data_AF-A0A936KWB8-F1
#
_entry.id   AF-A0A936KWB8-F1
#
_cell.length_a   1.000
_cell.length_b   1.000
_cell.length_c   1.000
_cell.angle_alpha   90.00
_cell.angle_beta   90.00
_cell.angle_gamma   90.00
#
_symmetry.space_group_name_H-M   'P 1'
#
loop_
_entity.id
_entity.type
_entity.pdbx_description
1 polymer ?
#
loop_
_entity_poly.entity_id
_entity_poly.type
_entity_poly.pdbx_seq_one_letter_code
_entity_poly.pdbx_strand_id
1 'polypeptide(L)'
;MDSLILPLYKQSDVTIVKAKDCYLYDAENNEYTDFESGDWAANLGHSNIHINETIKNQIEISIHDGLRFRNNESENLSKLLLEILNFEGGKSVFLNSGSEAVNLAIAIAKHITKREKILKLDCSYLAAYGLGHSGNLDLLNIDSLAQLETIDFSTVAAFILEP
;
A
#
# COMPACT_ATOMS: atom_id res chain seq x y z
N MET A 1 -2.50 31.16 7.65
CA MET A 1 -1.99 30.61 8.92
C MET A 1 -0.85 29.68 8.53
N ASP A 2 0.34 29.82 9.09
CA ASP A 2 1.44 28.94 8.67
C ASP A 2 1.10 27.49 9.03
N SER A 3 1.20 26.59 8.04
CA SER A 3 0.90 25.17 8.24
C SER A 3 1.88 24.58 9.26
N LEU A 4 1.36 23.84 10.24
CA LEU A 4 2.17 23.10 11.21
C LEU A 4 2.66 21.75 10.64
N ILE A 5 2.27 21.42 9.40
CA ILE A 5 2.64 20.19 8.73
C ILE A 5 3.93 20.43 7.94
N LEU A 6 4.88 19.49 8.03
CA LEU A 6 6.08 19.52 7.21
C LEU A 6 5.69 19.56 5.72
N PRO A 7 6.16 20.55 4.94
CA PRO A 7 5.70 20.77 3.57
C PRO A 7 6.39 19.81 2.60
N LEU A 8 6.14 18.50 2.75
CA LEU A 8 6.63 17.48 1.82
C LEU A 8 5.96 17.59 0.45
N TYR A 9 4.73 18.11 0.42
CA TYR A 9 3.95 18.34 -0.78
C TYR A 9 3.43 19.77 -0.81
N LYS A 10 3.27 20.31 -2.02
CA LYS A 10 2.63 21.62 -2.21
C LYS A 10 1.15 21.49 -1.88
N GLN A 11 0.69 22.18 -0.84
CA GLN A 11 -0.71 22.21 -0.46
C GLN A 11 -1.49 23.22 -1.31
N SER A 12 -2.75 22.88 -1.61
CA SER A 12 -3.74 23.83 -2.13
C SER A 12 -4.23 24.76 -1.02
N ASP A 13 -4.70 25.96 -1.38
CA ASP A 13 -5.38 26.85 -0.44
C ASP A 13 -6.81 26.38 -0.09
N VAL A 14 -7.34 25.40 -0.85
CA VAL A 14 -8.67 24.82 -0.63
C VAL A 14 -8.62 23.82 0.52
N THR A 15 -9.50 24.01 1.51
CA THR A 15 -9.68 23.08 2.64
C THR A 15 -10.96 22.26 2.45
N ILE A 16 -10.80 20.96 2.21
CA ILE A 16 -11.93 20.02 2.13
C ILE A 16 -12.43 19.70 3.55
N VAL A 17 -13.75 19.84 3.77
CA VAL A 17 -14.39 19.64 5.08
C VAL A 17 -15.39 18.49 5.08
N LYS A 18 -15.83 18.03 3.91
CA LYS A 18 -16.74 16.90 3.75
C LYS A 18 -16.44 16.17 2.43
N ALA A 19 -16.65 14.87 2.44
CA ALA A 19 -16.54 14.04 1.24
C ALA A 19 -17.63 12.96 1.25
N LYS A 20 -18.26 12.73 0.10
CA LYS A 20 -19.32 11.73 -0.07
C LYS A 20 -19.33 11.20 -1.51
N ASP A 21 -19.37 9.88 -1.65
CA ASP A 21 -19.33 9.19 -2.94
C ASP A 21 -18.11 9.66 -3.75
N CYS A 22 -18.28 10.26 -4.93
CA CYS A 22 -17.18 10.82 -5.72
C CYS A 22 -17.03 12.36 -5.58
N TYR A 23 -17.56 12.95 -4.52
CA TYR A 23 -17.56 14.40 -4.32
C TYR A 23 -16.81 14.83 -3.06
N LEU A 24 -16.08 15.93 -3.20
CA LEU A 24 -15.46 16.68 -2.10
C LEU A 24 -16.16 18.04 -1.96
N TYR A 25 -16.25 18.53 -0.73
CA TYR A 25 -16.85 19.82 -0.41
C TYR A 25 -15.89 20.63 0.45
N ASP A 26 -15.64 21.87 0.07
CA ASP A 26 -14.85 22.81 0.89
C ASP A 26 -15.70 23.56 1.92
N ALA A 27 -15.05 24.38 2.74
CA ALA A 27 -15.70 25.16 3.79
C ALA A 27 -16.70 26.22 3.28
N GLU A 28 -16.65 26.56 1.99
CA GLU A 28 -17.56 27.50 1.33
C GLU A 28 -18.73 26.77 0.62
N ASN A 29 -18.79 25.44 0.75
CA ASN A 29 -19.71 24.53 0.05
C ASN A 29 -19.51 24.45 -1.47
N ASN A 30 -18.33 24.77 -1.99
CA ASN A 30 -18.02 24.43 -3.38
C ASN A 30 -17.88 22.90 -3.49
N GLU A 31 -18.43 22.33 -4.56
CA GLU A 31 -18.39 20.90 -4.85
C GLU A 31 -17.31 20.61 -5.91
N TYR A 32 -16.52 19.57 -5.66
CA TYR A 32 -15.48 19.08 -6.55
C TYR A 32 -15.71 17.61 -6.84
N THR A 33 -15.68 17.22 -8.11
CA THR A 33 -15.63 15.80 -8.49
C THR A 33 -14.24 15.26 -8.27
N ASP A 34 -14.12 14.17 -7.52
CA ASP A 34 -12.87 13.51 -7.21
C ASP A 34 -12.49 12.50 -8.32
N PHE A 35 -11.40 12.80 -9.04
CA PHE A 35 -10.79 11.91 -10.03
C PHE A 35 -9.49 11.28 -9.56
N GLU A 36 -9.05 11.55 -8.33
CA GLU A 36 -7.79 11.07 -7.76
C GLU A 36 -8.03 10.01 -6.69
N SER A 37 -9.19 10.04 -6.03
CA SER A 37 -9.55 9.16 -4.90
C SER A 37 -8.54 9.24 -3.75
N GLY A 38 -7.93 10.41 -3.52
CA GLY A 38 -6.91 10.62 -2.49
C GLY A 38 -5.73 9.67 -2.64
N ASP A 39 -4.98 9.82 -3.72
CA ASP A 39 -3.89 8.90 -4.12
C ASP A 39 -4.37 7.45 -4.25
N TRP A 40 -5.48 7.25 -4.99
CA TRP A 40 -6.03 5.93 -5.35
C TRP A 40 -6.55 5.10 -4.15
N ALA A 41 -6.76 5.72 -2.98
CA ALA A 41 -7.15 5.03 -1.76
C ALA A 41 -8.68 4.91 -1.55
N ALA A 42 -9.45 5.93 -1.92
CA ALA A 42 -10.90 5.99 -1.73
C ALA A 42 -11.68 5.30 -2.87
N ASN A 43 -11.26 4.09 -3.23
CA ASN A 43 -11.75 3.34 -4.41
C ASN A 43 -13.26 2.98 -4.38
N LEU A 44 -13.89 2.97 -3.21
CA LEU A 44 -15.34 2.73 -3.03
C LEU A 44 -16.12 4.02 -2.75
N GLY A 45 -15.49 5.17 -3.02
CA GLY A 45 -16.00 6.50 -2.72
C GLY A 45 -15.92 6.88 -1.24
N HIS A 46 -16.11 8.16 -0.99
CA HIS A 46 -16.03 8.76 0.34
C HIS A 46 -17.29 8.50 1.16
N SER A 47 -17.13 8.32 2.48
CA SER A 47 -18.25 8.14 3.41
C SER A 47 -19.26 7.07 2.97
N ASN A 48 -18.77 5.95 2.44
CA ASN A 48 -19.59 4.82 2.01
C ASN A 48 -20.36 4.26 3.21
N ILE A 49 -21.69 4.13 3.09
CA ILE A 49 -22.54 3.77 4.23
C ILE A 49 -22.22 2.38 4.78
N HIS A 50 -21.94 1.42 3.90
CA HIS A 50 -21.64 0.05 4.29
C HIS A 50 -20.31 -0.06 5.04
N ILE A 51 -19.28 0.66 4.57
CA ILE A 51 -17.98 0.74 5.26
C ILE A 51 -18.15 1.40 6.63
N ASN A 52 -18.84 2.55 6.68
CA ASN A 52 -19.04 3.30 7.92
C ASN A 52 -19.79 2.48 8.97
N GLU A 53 -20.86 1.78 8.59
CA GLU A 53 -21.62 0.90 9.50
C GLU A 53 -20.77 -0.27 9.98
N THR A 54 -20.00 -0.90 9.07
CA THR A 54 -19.11 -2.02 9.42
C THR A 54 -18.04 -1.60 10.43
N ILE A 55 -17.39 -0.46 10.21
CA ILE A 55 -16.41 0.11 11.15
C ILE A 55 -17.08 0.41 12.49
N LYS A 56 -18.22 1.13 12.50
CA LYS A 56 -18.94 1.48 13.74
C LYS A 56 -19.34 0.26 14.56
N ASN A 57 -19.78 -0.81 13.91
CA ASN A 57 -20.13 -2.04 14.61
C ASN A 57 -18.88 -2.72 15.20
N GLN A 58 -17.77 -2.73 14.45
CA GLN A 58 -16.54 -3.38 14.90
C GLN A 58 -15.84 -2.62 16.02
N ILE A 59 -15.84 -1.29 16.02
CA ILE A 59 -15.17 -0.50 17.08
C ILE A 59 -15.79 -0.70 18.46
N GLU A 60 -17.10 -0.99 18.53
CA GLU A 60 -17.79 -1.32 19.79
C GLU A 60 -17.44 -2.72 20.31
N ILE A 61 -16.87 -3.57 19.45
CA ILE A 61 -16.43 -4.93 19.80
C ILE A 61 -14.93 -4.92 20.16
N SER A 62 -14.09 -4.52 19.20
CA SER A 62 -12.64 -4.35 19.41
C SER A 62 -12.00 -3.60 18.24
N ILE A 63 -11.02 -2.74 18.57
CA ILE A 63 -10.19 -1.99 17.62
C ILE A 63 -8.80 -2.63 17.45
N HIS A 64 -8.23 -3.18 18.52
CA HIS A 64 -6.90 -3.79 18.48
C HIS A 64 -6.71 -4.82 19.59
N ASP A 65 -6.53 -6.08 19.20
CA ASP A 65 -6.38 -7.19 20.14
C ASP A 65 -4.90 -7.53 20.45
N GLY A 66 -3.94 -6.96 19.72
CA GLY A 66 -2.53 -7.33 19.78
C GLY A 66 -2.17 -8.56 18.92
N LEU A 67 -0.89 -8.69 18.55
CA LEU A 67 -0.40 -9.69 17.59
C LEU A 67 -0.45 -11.15 18.04
N ARG A 68 -0.74 -11.41 19.32
CA ARG A 68 -0.71 -12.76 19.91
C ARG A 68 -2.07 -13.46 19.88
N PHE A 69 -3.13 -12.72 19.57
CA PHE A 69 -4.50 -13.22 19.62
C PHE A 69 -5.03 -13.42 18.22
N ARG A 70 -5.95 -14.38 18.08
CA ARG A 70 -6.62 -14.65 16.82
C ARG A 70 -7.74 -13.65 16.61
N ASN A 71 -7.91 -13.21 15.37
CA ASN A 71 -8.94 -12.26 14.96
C ASN A 71 -9.75 -12.88 13.82
N ASN A 72 -11.06 -13.06 14.03
CA ASN A 72 -11.93 -13.73 13.06
C ASN A 72 -12.04 -12.96 11.73
N GLU A 73 -12.07 -11.63 11.79
CA GLU A 73 -12.15 -10.79 10.58
C GLU A 73 -10.91 -10.97 9.70
N SER A 74 -9.74 -11.03 10.32
CA SER A 74 -8.47 -11.31 9.62
C SER A 74 -8.49 -12.70 8.98
N GLU A 75 -8.98 -13.72 9.67
CA GLU A 75 -9.09 -15.09 9.14
C GLU A 75 -10.09 -15.18 7.96
N ASN A 76 -11.22 -14.50 8.08
CA ASN A 76 -12.24 -14.45 7.01
C ASN A 76 -11.72 -13.72 5.77
N LEU A 77 -11.08 -12.55 5.96
CA LEU A 77 -10.44 -11.81 4.89
C LEU A 77 -9.33 -12.62 4.22
N SER A 78 -8.54 -13.35 5.01
CA SER A 78 -7.48 -14.22 4.49
C SER A 78 -8.04 -15.31 3.58
N LYS A 79 -9.12 -16.00 3.99
CA LYS A 79 -9.78 -17.01 3.15
C LYS A 79 -10.26 -16.41 1.83
N LEU A 80 -10.98 -15.28 1.91
CA LEU A 80 -11.50 -14.60 0.73
C LEU A 80 -10.38 -14.18 -0.24
N LEU A 81 -9.29 -13.62 0.27
CA LEU A 81 -8.14 -13.22 -0.56
C LEU A 81 -7.49 -14.42 -1.24
N LEU A 82 -7.26 -15.51 -0.52
CA LEU A 82 -6.66 -16.73 -1.08
C LEU A 82 -7.56 -17.37 -2.13
N GLU A 83 -8.89 -17.32 -1.95
CA GLU A 83 -9.87 -17.77 -2.94
C GLU A 83 -9.83 -16.90 -4.21
N ILE A 84 -9.87 -15.57 -4.08
CA ILE A 84 -9.81 -14.64 -5.22
C ILE A 84 -8.51 -14.82 -6.02
N LEU A 85 -7.39 -15.03 -5.33
CA LEU A 85 -6.08 -15.21 -5.93
C LEU A 85 -5.84 -16.64 -6.45
N ASN A 86 -6.76 -17.58 -6.22
CA ASN A 86 -6.59 -19.01 -6.47
C ASN A 86 -5.29 -19.57 -5.84
N PHE A 87 -4.95 -19.11 -4.63
CA PHE A 87 -3.71 -19.46 -3.95
C PHE A 87 -3.95 -20.45 -2.81
N GLU A 88 -4.20 -21.72 -3.17
CA GLU A 88 -4.40 -22.79 -2.20
C GLU A 88 -3.13 -23.00 -1.34
N GLY A 89 -3.33 -23.13 -0.02
CA GLY A 89 -2.23 -23.28 0.95
C GLY A 89 -1.46 -22.01 1.27
N GLY A 90 -1.80 -20.88 0.64
CA GLY A 90 -1.19 -19.58 0.91
C GLY A 90 -1.44 -19.08 2.34
N LYS A 91 -0.70 -18.04 2.71
CA LYS A 91 -0.82 -17.33 4.01
C LYS A 91 -0.76 -15.83 3.77
N SER A 92 -1.45 -15.09 4.61
CA SER A 92 -1.55 -13.63 4.61
C SER A 92 -0.95 -13.05 5.88
N VAL A 93 -0.43 -11.84 5.77
CA VAL A 93 -0.06 -10.96 6.88
C VAL A 93 -0.70 -9.61 6.60
N PHE A 94 -1.35 -9.02 7.60
CA PHE A 94 -1.98 -7.71 7.50
C PHE A 94 -1.09 -6.63 8.10
N LEU A 95 -0.93 -5.54 7.36
CA LEU A 95 -0.08 -4.40 7.67
C LEU A 95 -0.87 -3.11 7.40
N ASN A 96 -0.30 -1.96 7.76
CA ASN A 96 -0.99 -0.67 7.75
C ASN A 96 -0.75 0.12 6.45
N SER A 97 0.27 -0.23 5.67
CA SER A 97 0.57 0.47 4.42
C SER A 97 1.20 -0.44 3.36
N GLY A 98 1.15 0.02 2.10
CA GLY A 98 1.88 -0.63 1.00
C GLY A 98 3.39 -0.64 1.21
N SER A 99 3.96 0.41 1.82
CA SER A 99 5.40 0.45 2.14
C SER A 99 5.80 -0.64 3.14
N GLU A 100 4.99 -0.89 4.17
CA GLU A 100 5.24 -2.01 5.09
C GLU A 100 5.16 -3.36 4.37
N ALA A 101 4.16 -3.53 3.49
CA ALA A 101 3.97 -4.76 2.72
C ALA A 101 5.16 -5.08 1.81
N VAL A 102 5.65 -4.09 1.05
CA VAL A 102 6.82 -4.23 0.18
C VAL A 102 8.08 -4.52 0.99
N ASN A 103 8.29 -3.80 2.10
CA ASN A 103 9.47 -4.03 2.95
C ASN A 103 9.48 -5.44 3.54
N LEU A 104 8.32 -5.93 4.00
CA LEU A 104 8.19 -7.30 4.49
C LEU A 104 8.41 -8.32 3.37
N ALA A 105 7.84 -8.10 2.18
CA ALA A 105 8.01 -8.98 1.03
C ALA A 105 9.48 -9.10 0.62
N ILE A 106 10.20 -7.97 0.54
CA ILE A 106 11.65 -7.96 0.26
C ILE A 106 12.41 -8.72 1.35
N ALA A 107 12.12 -8.46 2.63
CA ALA A 107 12.78 -9.14 3.74
C ALA A 107 12.56 -10.66 3.70
N ILE A 108 11.33 -11.11 3.41
CA ILE A 108 11.00 -12.54 3.26
C ILE A 108 11.73 -13.14 2.05
N ALA A 109 11.72 -12.47 0.90
CA ALA A 109 12.39 -12.95 -0.31
C ALA A 109 13.90 -13.13 -0.08
N LYS A 110 14.56 -12.14 0.52
CA LYS A 110 15.97 -12.23 0.90
C LYS A 110 16.21 -13.36 1.90
N HIS A 111 15.35 -13.48 2.92
CA HIS A 111 15.49 -14.51 3.94
C HIS A 111 15.37 -15.93 3.37
N ILE A 112 14.44 -16.18 2.45
CA ILE A 112 14.22 -17.50 1.85
C ILE A 112 15.35 -17.84 0.87
N THR A 113 15.68 -16.90 -0.02
CA THR A 113 16.64 -17.16 -1.11
C THR A 113 18.09 -17.04 -0.68
N LYS A 114 18.37 -16.37 0.45
CA LYS A 114 19.73 -15.97 0.90
C LYS A 114 20.47 -15.07 -0.11
N ARG A 115 19.71 -14.32 -0.88
CA ARG A 115 20.19 -13.39 -1.91
C ARG A 115 19.87 -11.96 -1.51
N GLU A 116 20.66 -11.02 -1.98
CA GLU A 116 20.58 -9.62 -1.50
C GLU A 116 19.93 -8.66 -2.50
N LYS A 117 19.95 -8.96 -3.79
CA LYS A 117 19.48 -8.01 -4.81
C LYS A 117 18.01 -8.19 -5.13
N ILE A 118 17.34 -7.09 -5.44
CA ILE A 118 15.96 -7.06 -5.90
C ILE A 118 15.97 -6.39 -7.26
N LEU A 119 15.45 -7.08 -8.26
CA LEU A 119 15.29 -6.53 -9.60
C LEU A 119 13.97 -5.76 -9.66
N LYS A 120 13.94 -4.60 -10.31
CA LYS A 120 12.73 -3.79 -10.54
C LYS A 120 12.81 -3.04 -11.87
N LEU A 121 11.67 -2.62 -12.39
CA LEU A 121 11.64 -1.72 -13.54
C LEU A 121 12.08 -0.31 -13.14
N ASP A 122 12.73 0.40 -14.06
CA ASP A 122 13.06 1.80 -13.85
C ASP A 122 11.79 2.63 -13.68
N CYS A 123 11.89 3.72 -12.90
CA CYS A 123 10.77 4.60 -12.55
C CYS A 123 9.61 3.98 -11.72
N SER A 124 9.69 2.73 -11.26
CA SER A 124 8.71 2.17 -10.30
C SER A 124 8.84 2.81 -8.90
N TYR A 125 7.70 3.00 -8.22
CA TYR A 125 7.55 3.45 -6.84
C TYR A 125 7.18 2.29 -5.87
N LEU A 126 8.18 1.69 -5.23
CA LEU A 126 7.92 0.52 -4.36
C LEU A 126 7.55 0.90 -2.92
N ALA A 127 8.21 1.90 -2.33
CA ALA A 127 7.93 2.32 -0.96
C ALA A 127 8.41 3.75 -0.69
N ALA A 128 7.71 4.44 0.20
CA ALA A 128 8.10 5.76 0.70
C ALA A 128 9.39 5.70 1.53
N TYR A 129 9.66 4.57 2.19
CA TYR A 129 10.82 4.36 3.05
C TYR A 129 11.21 2.88 3.14
N GLY A 130 12.39 2.62 3.70
CA GLY A 130 12.90 1.27 3.96
C GLY A 130 13.59 0.63 2.76
N LEU A 131 13.51 -0.69 2.67
CA LEU A 131 14.15 -1.52 1.65
C LEU A 131 13.61 -1.25 0.23
N GLY A 132 12.34 -0.87 0.10
CA GLY A 132 11.74 -0.50 -1.19
C GLY A 132 12.00 0.94 -1.64
N HIS A 133 12.64 1.77 -0.81
CA HIS A 133 12.85 3.18 -1.13
C HIS A 133 13.91 3.40 -2.21
N SER A 134 13.71 4.45 -3.02
CA SER A 134 14.69 4.91 -4.01
C SER A 134 16.05 5.18 -3.37
N GLY A 135 17.14 4.77 -4.03
CA GLY A 135 18.52 4.95 -3.52
C GLY A 135 19.06 3.77 -2.70
N ASN A 136 18.26 2.72 -2.46
CA ASN A 136 18.78 1.47 -1.93
C ASN A 136 19.66 0.74 -2.98
N LEU A 137 20.94 0.50 -2.65
CA LEU A 137 21.93 -0.17 -3.51
C LEU A 137 21.60 -1.64 -3.80
N ASP A 138 20.62 -2.21 -3.10
CA ASP A 138 20.13 -3.57 -3.37
C ASP A 138 19.05 -3.61 -4.45
N LEU A 139 18.52 -2.46 -4.87
CA LEU A 139 17.57 -2.38 -5.98
C LEU A 139 18.32 -2.24 -7.31
N LEU A 140 18.22 -3.26 -8.16
CA LEU A 140 18.69 -3.24 -9.54
C LEU A 140 17.56 -2.74 -10.42
N ASN A 141 17.73 -1.56 -11.02
CA ASN A 141 16.76 -0.99 -11.97
C ASN A 141 17.07 -1.48 -13.38
N ILE A 142 16.04 -1.86 -14.12
CA ILE A 142 16.12 -2.15 -15.55
C ILE A 142 15.15 -1.29 -16.34
N ASP A 143 15.65 -0.67 -17.41
CA ASP A 143 14.88 0.12 -18.37
C ASP A 143 14.71 -0.60 -19.72
N SER A 144 15.47 -1.68 -19.94
CA SER A 144 15.53 -2.39 -21.20
C SER A 144 15.88 -3.87 -21.00
N LEU A 145 15.34 -4.72 -21.88
CA LEU A 145 15.59 -6.16 -21.83
C LEU A 145 17.07 -6.52 -22.06
N ALA A 146 17.82 -5.68 -22.77
CA ALA A 146 19.25 -5.90 -23.01
C ALA A 146 20.08 -5.91 -21.71
N GLN A 147 19.65 -5.17 -20.68
CA GLN A 147 20.34 -5.14 -19.39
C GLN A 147 20.25 -6.48 -18.64
N LEU A 148 19.26 -7.32 -18.96
CA LEU A 148 19.11 -8.65 -18.35
C LEU A 148 20.32 -9.55 -18.62
N GLU A 149 21.04 -9.34 -19.73
CA GLU A 149 22.25 -10.12 -20.06
C GLU A 149 23.43 -9.83 -19.12
N THR A 150 23.40 -8.68 -18.44
CA THR A 150 24.48 -8.22 -17.55
C THR A 150 24.21 -8.51 -16.07
N ILE A 151 23.00 -8.96 -15.73
CA ILE A 151 22.58 -9.19 -14.35
C ILE A 151 23.02 -10.57 -13.88
N ASP A 152 23.73 -10.61 -12.74
CA ASP A 152 23.99 -11.86 -12.03
C ASP A 152 22.75 -12.29 -11.23
N PHE A 153 21.90 -13.09 -11.86
CA PHE A 153 20.67 -13.64 -11.27
C PHE A 153 20.92 -14.54 -10.05
N SER A 154 22.16 -15.01 -9.82
CA SER A 154 22.48 -15.76 -8.59
C SER A 154 22.39 -14.89 -7.34
N THR A 155 22.48 -13.56 -7.50
CA THR A 155 22.36 -12.56 -6.43
C THR A 155 20.96 -11.99 -6.24
N VAL A 156 20.01 -12.31 -7.14
CA VAL A 156 18.66 -11.72 -7.16
C VAL A 156 17.67 -12.58 -6.37
N ALA A 157 17.12 -12.01 -5.31
CA ALA A 157 16.14 -12.62 -4.42
C ALA A 157 14.72 -12.59 -5.00
N ALA A 158 14.33 -11.48 -5.62
CA ALA A 158 13.02 -11.32 -6.23
C ALA A 158 13.06 -10.30 -7.38
N PHE A 159 12.07 -10.42 -8.26
CA PHE A 159 11.75 -9.40 -9.24
C PHE A 159 10.42 -8.76 -8.84
N ILE A 160 10.40 -7.44 -8.71
CA ILE A 160 9.20 -6.68 -8.38
C ILE A 160 8.73 -5.96 -9.63
N LEU A 161 7.56 -6.37 -10.10
CA LEU A 161 6.81 -5.70 -11.16
C LEU A 161 5.81 -4.77 -10.51
N GLU A 162 6.04 -3.47 -10.66
CA GLU A 162 5.01 -2.48 -10.49
C GLU A 162 4.61 -2.01 -11.89
N PRO A 163 3.32 -2.13 -12.27
CA PRO A 163 2.82 -1.67 -13.55
C PRO A 163 2.83 -0.14 -13.68
#